data_AF-A0A8D8ZNI1-F1
#
_entry.id   AF-A0A8D8ZNI1-F1
#
_cell.length_a   1.000
_cell.length_b   1.000
_cell.length_c   1.000
_cell.angle_alpha   90.00
_cell.angle_beta   90.00
_cell.angle_gamma   90.00
#
_symmetry.space_group_name_H-M   'P 1'
#
loop_
_entity.id
_entity.type
_entity.pdbx_description
1 polymer ?
#
loop_
_entity_poly.entity_id
_entity_poly.type
_entity_poly.pdbx_seq_one_letter_code
_entity_poly.pdbx_strand_id
1 'polypeptide(L)'
;MVPNPGVGLLRVLSCANDNRLDMIPGDMTINCIIAASWSRAVTPHSPLVYNCVSVDSPGFLRELMTANLRNLTEAKEILSDQMMWLPHLIIVENTFCLYFLYYILHLLPGLFFSLAEQYFDRKPMIMKI
;
A
#
# COMPACT_ATOMS: atom_id res chain seq x y z
N MET A 1 10.65 10.30 -7.38
CA MET A 1 10.48 8.83 -7.29
C MET A 1 9.46 8.62 -6.20
N VAL A 2 8.27 8.13 -6.54
CA VAL A 2 7.25 7.83 -5.52
C VAL A 2 7.73 6.58 -4.78
N PRO A 3 7.88 6.59 -3.44
CA PRO A 3 8.35 5.42 -2.71
C PRO A 3 7.39 4.25 -2.95
N ASN A 4 7.92 3.10 -3.35
CA ASN A 4 7.12 1.88 -3.47
C ASN A 4 6.63 1.48 -2.06
N PRO A 5 5.31 1.31 -1.81
CA PRO A 5 4.80 0.91 -0.50
C PRO A 5 5.37 -0.44 -0.02
N GLY A 6 5.80 -1.31 -0.93
CA GLY A 6 6.48 -2.58 -0.63
C GLY A 6 7.89 -2.44 -0.01
N VAL A 7 8.44 -1.23 0.05
CA VAL A 7 9.70 -0.92 0.74
C VAL A 7 9.49 -0.86 2.28
N GLY A 8 8.23 -0.81 2.72
CA GLY A 8 7.82 -0.81 4.12
C GLY A 8 7.98 0.53 4.83
N LEU A 9 7.91 1.62 4.06
CA LEU A 9 7.93 2.97 4.62
C LEU A 9 6.57 3.38 5.21
N LEU A 10 5.46 2.89 4.64
CA LEU A 10 4.11 3.20 5.11
C LEU A 10 3.80 2.47 6.43
N ARG A 11 3.72 3.23 7.53
CA ARG A 11 3.57 2.70 8.90
C ARG A 11 2.24 2.97 9.59
N VAL A 12 1.54 4.01 9.17
CA VAL A 12 0.36 4.51 9.88
C VAL A 12 -0.65 4.99 8.86
N LEU A 13 -1.91 4.59 9.05
CA LEU A 13 -3.02 4.99 8.21
C LEU A 13 -4.18 5.43 9.10
N SER A 14 -4.83 6.53 8.73
CA SER A 14 -6.05 6.95 9.42
C SER A 14 -7.27 6.32 8.78
N CYS A 15 -7.97 5.48 9.53
CA CYS A 15 -9.20 4.82 9.07
C CYS A 15 -10.01 4.36 10.27
N ALA A 16 -11.35 4.38 10.14
CA ALA A 16 -12.25 3.75 11.09
C ALA A 16 -11.98 2.24 11.16
N ASN A 17 -11.98 1.65 12.35
CA ASN A 17 -11.76 0.21 12.51
C ASN A 17 -12.81 -0.64 11.80
N ASP A 18 -14.02 -0.10 11.66
CA ASP A 18 -15.16 -0.78 11.04
C ASP A 18 -15.26 -0.51 9.53
N ASN A 19 -14.29 0.20 8.94
CA ASN A 19 -14.28 0.39 7.50
C ASN A 19 -13.95 -0.92 6.78
N ARG A 20 -14.78 -1.21 5.79
CA ARG A 20 -14.57 -2.28 4.83
C ARG A 20 -13.71 -1.75 3.69
N LEU A 21 -12.69 -2.51 3.31
CA LEU A 21 -11.82 -2.15 2.20
C LEU A 21 -11.83 -3.27 1.17
N ASP A 22 -12.17 -2.93 -0.06
CA ASP A 22 -11.95 -3.78 -1.23
C ASP A 22 -10.64 -3.37 -1.90
N MET A 23 -9.62 -4.22 -1.82
CA MET A 23 -8.33 -3.98 -2.46
C MET A 23 -8.17 -4.96 -3.62
N ILE A 24 -8.10 -4.42 -4.83
CA ILE A 24 -7.73 -5.16 -6.02
C ILE A 24 -6.25 -4.87 -6.38
N PRO A 25 -5.47 -5.89 -6.76
CA PRO A 25 -4.16 -5.69 -7.34
C PRO A 25 -4.21 -4.80 -8.60
N GLY A 26 -3.18 -3.97 -8.80
CA GLY A 26 -3.14 -3.04 -9.92
C GLY A 26 -3.07 -3.72 -11.29
N ASP A 27 -2.38 -4.85 -11.37
CA ASP A 27 -2.31 -5.72 -12.55
C ASP A 27 -3.68 -6.32 -12.90
N MET A 28 -4.48 -6.74 -11.91
CA MET A 28 -5.87 -7.15 -12.14
C MET A 28 -6.70 -5.99 -12.69
N THR A 29 -6.53 -4.78 -12.15
CA THR A 29 -7.22 -3.58 -12.65
C THR A 29 -6.89 -3.33 -14.12
N ILE A 30 -5.61 -3.42 -14.50
CA ILE A 30 -5.15 -3.27 -15.89
C ILE A 30 -5.78 -4.34 -16.79
N ASN A 31 -5.77 -5.60 -16.36
CA ASN A 31 -6.38 -6.70 -17.11
C ASN A 31 -7.88 -6.50 -17.32
N CYS A 32 -8.60 -6.02 -16.30
CA CYS A 32 -10.02 -5.68 -16.41
C CYS A 32 -10.26 -4.55 -17.41
N ILE A 33 -9.42 -3.51 -17.43
CA ILE A 33 -9.53 -2.41 -18.40
C ILE A 33 -9.33 -2.92 -19.83
N ILE A 34 -8.33 -3.79 -20.06
CA ILE A 34 -8.07 -4.39 -21.38
C ILE A 34 -9.26 -5.25 -21.81
N ALA A 35 -9.77 -6.11 -20.92
CA ALA A 35 -10.92 -6.96 -21.19
C ALA A 35 -12.19 -6.15 -21.48
N ALA A 36 -12.47 -5.10 -20.70
CA ALA A 36 -13.60 -4.20 -20.92
C ALA A 36 -13.49 -3.48 -22.27
N SER A 37 -12.28 -3.03 -22.64
CA SER A 37 -12.02 -2.37 -23.92
C SER A 37 -12.25 -3.31 -25.10
N TRP A 38 -11.79 -4.56 -25.00
CA TRP A 38 -12.04 -5.60 -26.01
C TRP A 38 -13.53 -5.93 -26.13
N SER A 39 -14.20 -6.14 -25.00
CA SER A 39 -15.65 -6.42 -24.97
C SER A 39 -16.45 -5.29 -25.62
N ARG A 40 -16.05 -4.03 -25.38
CA ARG A 40 -16.64 -2.87 -26.03
C ARG A 40 -16.43 -2.86 -27.54
N ALA A 41 -15.25 -3.24 -28.00
CA ALA A 41 -14.91 -3.24 -29.42
C ALA A 41 -15.69 -4.32 -30.19
N VAL A 42 -15.89 -5.50 -29.59
CA VAL A 42 -16.60 -6.63 -30.22
C VAL A 42 -18.11 -6.49 -30.10
N THR A 43 -18.61 -5.90 -29.00
CA THR A 43 -20.04 -5.80 -28.71
C THR A 43 -20.46 -4.34 -28.49
N PRO A 44 -20.73 -3.58 -29.56
CA PRO A 44 -21.08 -2.17 -29.48
C PRO A 44 -22.56 -1.99 -29.07
N HIS A 45 -22.91 -2.36 -27.83
CA HIS A 45 -24.20 -2.03 -27.23
C HIS A 45 -24.11 -0.76 -26.37
N SER A 46 -25.13 -0.43 -25.59
CA SER A 46 -25.22 0.76 -24.72
C SER A 46 -23.99 0.95 -23.81
N PRO A 47 -23.78 2.15 -23.21
CA PRO A 47 -22.69 2.35 -22.26
C PRO A 47 -22.77 1.32 -21.12
N LEU A 48 -21.72 0.52 -20.98
CA LEU A 48 -21.58 -0.52 -19.95
C LEU A 48 -20.65 -0.01 -18.86
N VAL A 49 -21.04 -0.23 -17.59
CA VAL A 49 -20.21 0.05 -16.42
C VAL A 49 -19.67 -1.29 -15.91
N TYR A 50 -18.35 -1.43 -15.89
CA TYR A 50 -17.68 -2.61 -15.35
C TYR A 50 -17.11 -2.27 -13.98
N ASN A 51 -17.54 -2.99 -12.95
CA ASN A 51 -16.96 -2.88 -11.60
C ASN A 51 -15.83 -3.91 -11.47
N CYS A 52 -14.63 -3.43 -11.15
CA CYS A 52 -13.51 -4.29 -10.77
C CYS A 52 -13.49 -4.35 -9.24
N VAL A 53 -13.92 -5.48 -8.68
CA VAL A 53 -14.06 -5.70 -7.23
C VAL A 53 -13.46 -7.07 -6.90
N SER A 54 -12.82 -7.21 -5.73
CA SER A 54 -12.16 -8.46 -5.36
C SER A 54 -13.13 -9.53 -4.87
N VAL A 55 -14.20 -9.13 -4.15
CA VAL A 55 -15.17 -10.03 -3.49
C VAL A 55 -16.53 -9.32 -3.35
N ASP A 56 -17.64 -10.08 -3.39
CA ASP A 56 -18.99 -9.56 -3.11
C ASP A 56 -19.18 -9.03 -1.67
N SER A 57 -18.31 -9.40 -0.73
CA SER A 57 -18.31 -8.92 0.66
C SER A 57 -16.90 -8.51 1.10
N PRO A 58 -16.53 -7.22 0.99
CA PRO A 58 -15.24 -6.75 1.46
C PRO A 58 -15.10 -6.97 2.97
N GLY A 59 -13.95 -7.53 3.37
CA GLY A 59 -13.59 -7.77 4.76
C GLY A 59 -13.28 -6.46 5.50
N PHE A 60 -13.23 -6.53 6.83
CA PHE A 60 -12.77 -5.39 7.62
C PHE A 60 -11.30 -5.12 7.35
N LEU A 61 -10.95 -3.85 7.12
CA LEU A 61 -9.57 -3.45 6.86
C LEU A 61 -8.61 -3.97 7.95
N ARG A 62 -9.04 -3.93 9.21
CA ARG A 62 -8.25 -4.41 10.35
C ARG A 62 -7.93 -5.90 10.26
N GLU A 63 -8.89 -6.72 9.84
CA GLU A 63 -8.73 -8.17 9.68
C GLU A 63 -7.79 -8.50 8.51
N LEU A 64 -7.98 -7.84 7.37
CA LEU A 64 -7.10 -7.97 6.22
C LEU A 64 -5.64 -7.66 6.60
N MET A 65 -5.43 -6.56 7.33
CA MET A 65 -4.09 -6.13 7.73
C MET A 65 -3.45 -7.05 8.78
N THR A 66 -4.23 -7.54 9.75
CA THR A 66 -3.70 -8.49 10.76
C THR A 66 -3.38 -9.86 10.15
N ALA A 67 -4.17 -10.34 9.19
CA ALA A 67 -3.88 -11.57 8.46
C ALA A 67 -2.62 -11.41 7.59
N ASN A 68 -2.51 -10.30 6.84
CA ASN A 68 -1.34 -10.02 6.01
C ASN A 68 -0.05 -9.91 6.82
N LEU A 69 -0.08 -9.29 8.01
CA LEU A 69 1.09 -9.19 8.89
C LEU A 69 1.62 -10.55 9.36
N ARG A 70 0.72 -11.48 9.70
CA ARG A 70 1.11 -12.85 10.11
C ARG A 70 1.72 -13.61 8.95
N ASN A 71 1.13 -13.49 7.77
CA ASN A 71 1.63 -14.15 6.57
C ASN A 71 2.97 -13.56 6.10
N LEU A 72 3.19 -12.25 6.26
CA LEU A 72 4.44 -11.57 5.87
C LEU A 72 5.64 -11.99 6.73
N THR A 73 5.44 -12.33 8.01
CA THR A 73 6.52 -12.87 8.85
C THR A 73 6.96 -14.27 8.43
N GLU A 74 6.07 -15.03 7.79
CA GLU A 74 6.34 -16.38 7.29
C GLU A 74 6.85 -16.36 5.83
N ALA A 75 6.39 -15.40 5.04
CA ALA A 75 6.68 -15.27 3.62
C ALA A 75 7.94 -14.43 3.33
N LYS A 76 9.07 -14.83 3.91
CA LYS A 76 10.36 -14.12 3.72
C LYS A 76 10.79 -14.04 2.25
N GLU A 77 10.35 -14.99 1.43
CA GLU A 77 10.63 -15.08 -0.01
C GLU A 77 9.88 -14.04 -0.87
N ILE A 78 8.80 -13.45 -0.34
CA ILE A 78 7.97 -12.47 -1.07
C ILE A 78 8.49 -11.03 -0.83
N LEU A 79 9.41 -10.86 0.12
CA LEU A 79 9.92 -9.55 0.52
C LEU A 79 10.92 -9.02 -0.53
N SER A 80 10.77 -7.75 -0.89
CA SER A 80 11.65 -7.11 -1.87
C SER A 80 13.09 -6.98 -1.36
N ASP A 81 14.09 -7.20 -2.21
CA ASP A 81 15.50 -6.90 -1.90
C ASP A 81 15.74 -5.41 -1.60
N GLN A 82 14.82 -4.54 -2.03
CA GLN A 82 14.86 -3.10 -1.74
C GLN A 82 14.13 -2.75 -0.43
N MET A 83 13.64 -3.74 0.32
CA MET A 83 12.91 -3.53 1.55
C MET A 83 13.87 -3.05 2.65
N MET A 84 13.64 -1.83 3.11
CA MET A 84 14.45 -1.23 4.18
C MET A 84 13.91 -1.58 5.57
N TRP A 85 12.60 -1.82 5.66
CA TRP A 85 11.96 -2.11 6.93
C TRP A 85 10.75 -3.00 6.69
N LEU A 86 10.56 -4.03 7.53
CA LEU A 86 9.42 -4.94 7.41
C LEU A 86 8.10 -4.16 7.42
N PRO A 87 7.27 -4.24 6.36
CA PRO A 87 6.02 -3.48 6.27
C PRO A 87 5.13 -3.81 7.45
N HIS A 88 4.79 -2.79 8.22
CA HIS A 88 3.85 -2.90 9.32
C HIS A 88 2.99 -1.65 9.38
N LEU A 89 1.66 -1.82 9.35
CA LEU A 89 0.72 -0.72 9.35
C LEU A 89 -0.08 -0.69 10.66
N ILE A 90 -0.12 0.48 11.27
CA ILE A 90 -0.94 0.80 12.43
C ILE A 90 -2.13 1.62 11.94
N ILE A 91 -3.34 1.15 12.23
CA ILE A 91 -4.57 1.88 11.90
C ILE A 91 -4.99 2.68 13.12
N VAL A 92 -5.22 3.98 12.94
CA VAL A 92 -5.66 4.89 14.00
C VAL A 92 -6.82 5.74 13.54
N GLU A 93 -7.82 5.92 14.40
CA GLU A 93 -8.96 6.80 14.11
C GLU A 93 -8.67 8.25 14.50
N ASN A 94 -7.91 8.44 15.57
CA ASN A 94 -7.63 9.74 16.13
C ASN A 94 -6.53 10.47 15.34
N THR A 95 -6.85 11.66 14.84
CA THR A 95 -5.94 12.53 14.08
C THR A 95 -4.69 12.95 14.87
N PHE A 96 -4.80 13.16 16.19
CA PHE A 96 -3.64 13.46 17.03
C PHE A 96 -2.66 12.27 17.09
N CYS A 97 -3.18 11.07 17.33
CA CYS A 97 -2.37 9.85 17.31
C CYS A 97 -1.76 9.61 15.93
N LEU A 98 -2.50 9.89 14.85
CA LEU A 98 -1.99 9.81 13.48
C LEU A 98 -0.77 10.70 13.30
N TYR A 99 -0.86 11.99 13.64
CA TYR A 99 0.26 12.91 13.47
C TYR A 99 1.45 12.52 14.35
N PHE A 100 1.21 12.19 15.62
CA PHE A 100 2.26 11.75 16.52
C PHE A 100 3.01 10.53 15.97
N LEU A 101 2.29 9.47 15.59
CA LEU A 101 2.89 8.26 15.03
C LEU A 101 3.50 8.52 13.66
N TYR A 102 2.93 9.41 12.84
CA TYR A 102 3.52 9.81 11.56
C TYR A 102 4.91 10.43 11.76
N TYR A 103 5.06 11.39 12.67
CA TYR A 103 6.35 12.01 12.90
C TYR A 103 7.39 11.01 13.43
N ILE A 104 6.99 10.10 14.33
CA ILE A 104 7.90 9.15 14.98
C ILE A 104 8.23 7.94 14.10
N LEU A 105 7.26 7.38 13.37
CA LEU A 105 7.43 6.13 12.62
C LEU A 105 7.68 6.34 11.13
N HIS A 106 7.33 7.50 10.56
CA HIS A 106 7.59 7.80 9.15
C HIS A 106 8.66 8.88 8.97
N LEU A 107 8.43 10.09 9.51
CA LEU A 107 9.30 11.24 9.20
C LEU A 107 10.69 11.07 9.80
N LEU A 108 10.79 10.81 11.11
CA LEU A 108 12.05 10.70 11.82
C LEU A 108 12.92 9.54 11.27
N PRO A 109 12.40 8.31 11.07
CA PRO A 109 13.19 7.22 10.48
C PRO A 109 13.57 7.52 9.04
N GLY A 110 12.65 8.07 8.24
CA GLY A 110 12.94 8.46 6.86
C GLY A 110 14.05 9.50 6.75
N LEU A 111 14.08 10.49 7.66
CA LEU A 111 15.17 11.47 7.77
C LEU A 111 16.48 10.79 8.16
N PHE A 112 16.45 9.90 9.16
CA PHE A 112 17.63 9.16 9.60
C PHE A 112 18.26 8.35 8.45
N PHE A 113 17.44 7.60 7.71
CA PHE A 113 17.92 6.84 6.54
C PHE A 113 18.44 7.75 5.43
N SER A 114 17.77 8.87 5.15
CA SER A 114 18.22 9.81 4.11
C SER A 114 19.56 10.47 4.47
N LEU A 115 19.75 10.83 5.74
CA LEU A 115 21.02 11.37 6.24
C LEU A 115 22.14 10.31 6.21
N ALA A 116 21.82 9.05 6.55
CA ALA A 116 22.77 7.95 6.44
C ALA A 116 23.18 7.72 4.98
N GLU A 117 22.23 7.72 4.04
CA GLU A 117 22.52 7.62 2.60
C GLU A 117 23.45 8.74 2.14
N GLN A 118 23.19 9.97 2.54
CA GLN A 118 24.05 11.12 2.24
C GLN A 118 25.46 10.97 2.83
N TYR A 119 25.58 10.46 4.06
CA TYR A 119 26.87 10.21 4.69
C TYR A 119 27.70 9.14 3.96
N PHE A 120 27.05 8.16 3.33
CA PHE A 120 27.70 7.09 2.55
C PHE A 120 27.79 7.39 1.04
N ASP A 121 27.56 8.63 0.61
CA ASP A 121 27.53 9.04 -0.80
C ASP A 121 26.58 8.19 -1.68
N ARG A 122 25.50 7.68 -1.09
CA ARG A 122 24.45 6.94 -1.78
C ARG A 122 23.39 7.88 -2.34
N LYS A 123 22.75 7.49 -3.44
CA LYS A 123 21.62 8.24 -3.99
C LYS A 123 20.45 8.19 -3.02
N PRO A 124 19.82 9.33 -2.69
CA PRO A 124 18.69 9.36 -1.76
C PRO A 124 17.52 8.57 -2.33
N MET A 125 17.10 7.52 -1.62
CA MET A 125 16.05 6.61 -2.05
C MET A 125 14.68 6.96 -1.43
N ILE A 126 14.68 7.61 -0.28
CA ILE A 126 13.48 7.83 0.55
C ILE A 126 12.93 9.25 0.41
N MET A 127 13.72 10.25 0.80
CA MET A 127 13.36 11.66 0.69
C MET A 127 14.46 12.39 -0.04
N LYS A 128 14.07 13.25 -0.98
CA LYS A 128 14.98 14.28 -1.50
C LYS A 128 15.00 15.40 -0.49
N ILE A 129 16.13 15.55 0.19
CA ILE A 129 16.42 16.65 1.11
C ILE A 129 17.29 17.65 0.35
#